data_AF-A0A970Q3E0-F1
#
_entry.id   AF-A0A970Q3E0-F1
#
_cell.length_a   1.000
_cell.length_b   1.000
_cell.length_c   1.000
_cell.angle_alpha   90.00
_cell.angle_beta   90.00
_cell.angle_gamma   90.00
#
_symmetry.space_group_name_H-M   'P 1'
#
loop_
_entity.id
_entity.type
_entity.pdbx_description
1 polymer ?
#
loop_
_entity_poly.entity_id
_entity_poly.type
_entity_poly.pdbx_seq_one_letter_code
_entity_poly.pdbx_strand_id
1 'polypeptide(L)'
;ILPYPVFRGEKKVALQRGGGMCVTRSTKEKEHAAGVFLKWFTSPRTNLRFISSTGYLPVTEEAFGDIMSREIDNVPDENIKKLLKASRTMQQEYEFCVAPLFDDVDMLQQHYESLLKETATRSRQAYLDFLETNIPDEAYEKAIRGLYEEFSQSFSEY
;
A
#
# COMPACT_ATOMS: atom_id res chain seq x y z
N ILE A 1 11.98 1.43 8.20
CA ILE A 1 10.68 1.00 7.65
C ILE A 1 9.66 1.20 8.76
N LEU A 2 8.59 1.94 8.48
CA LEU A 2 7.53 2.31 9.43
C LEU A 2 6.16 2.02 8.78
N PRO A 3 5.09 1.86 9.58
CA PRO A 3 3.73 1.78 9.06
C PRO A 3 3.35 3.00 8.20
N TYR A 4 2.31 2.86 7.38
CA TYR A 4 1.82 3.96 6.55
C TYR A 4 1.38 5.15 7.42
N PRO A 5 1.78 6.39 7.07
CA PRO A 5 1.33 7.55 7.80
C PRO A 5 -0.18 7.73 7.62
N VAL A 6 -0.85 8.18 8.67
CA VAL A 6 -2.28 8.50 8.68
C VAL A 6 -2.52 9.82 9.39
N PHE A 7 -3.56 10.54 8.99
CA PHE A 7 -3.97 11.75 9.70
C PHE A 7 -4.49 11.40 11.10
N ARG A 8 -4.31 12.33 12.05
CA ARG A 8 -4.74 12.12 13.43
C ARG A 8 -6.27 12.06 13.49
N GLY A 9 -6.80 11.00 14.08
CA GLY A 9 -8.24 10.78 14.23
C GLY A 9 -8.90 10.09 13.04
N GLU A 10 -8.17 9.92 11.93
CA GLU A 10 -8.68 9.24 10.75
C GLU A 10 -8.53 7.72 10.83
N LYS A 11 -9.33 7.02 10.02
CA LYS A 11 -9.26 5.57 9.88
C LYS A 11 -7.91 5.15 9.28
N LYS A 12 -7.28 4.16 9.90
CA LYS A 12 -6.06 3.54 9.39
C LYS A 12 -6.39 2.65 8.21
N VAL A 13 -5.94 3.03 7.02
CA VAL A 13 -6.19 2.31 5.77
C VAL A 13 -4.87 2.08 5.03
N ALA A 14 -4.69 0.89 4.48
CA ALA A 14 -3.56 0.55 3.64
C ALA A 14 -4.02 -0.16 2.36
N LEU A 15 -3.46 0.21 1.21
CA LEU A 15 -3.71 -0.52 -0.03
C LEU A 15 -3.01 -1.89 0.03
N GLN A 16 -3.77 -2.96 -0.20
CA GLN A 16 -3.24 -4.30 -0.34
C GLN A 16 -2.89 -4.56 -1.80
N ARG A 17 -1.61 -4.76 -2.07
CA ARG A 17 -1.06 -5.07 -3.40
C ARG A 17 -0.18 -6.31 -3.31
N GLY A 18 -0.15 -7.09 -4.39
CA GLY A 18 0.65 -8.30 -4.46
C GLY A 18 0.43 -9.05 -5.77
N GLY A 19 1.04 -10.22 -5.87
CA GLY A 19 0.82 -11.16 -6.96
C GLY A 19 -0.12 -12.29 -6.55
N GLY A 20 -0.92 -12.75 -7.51
CA GLY A 20 -1.66 -14.01 -7.42
C GLY A 20 -0.96 -15.11 -8.22
N MET A 21 -1.21 -16.37 -7.86
CA MET A 21 -0.84 -17.52 -8.67
C MET A 21 -2.11 -18.18 -9.20
N CYS A 22 -2.12 -18.56 -10.48
CA CYS A 22 -3.23 -19.28 -11.09
C CYS A 22 -2.72 -20.57 -11.76
N VAL A 23 -3.62 -21.55 -11.88
CA VAL A 23 -3.38 -22.79 -12.64
C VAL A 23 -4.10 -22.65 -13.97
N THR A 24 -3.35 -22.76 -15.07
CA THR A 24 -3.91 -22.74 -16.42
C THR A 24 -4.37 -24.14 -16.85
N ARG A 25 -5.33 -24.20 -17.78
CA ARG A 25 -5.91 -25.47 -18.25
C ARG A 25 -4.82 -26.41 -18.77
N SER A 26 -4.79 -27.63 -18.24
CA SER A 26 -3.80 -28.67 -18.58
C SER A 26 -4.40 -30.08 -18.48
N THR A 27 -3.57 -31.09 -18.19
CA THR A 27 -4.07 -32.43 -17.81
C THR A 27 -4.44 -32.45 -16.33
N LYS A 28 -5.36 -33.35 -15.93
CA LYS A 28 -5.81 -33.47 -14.54
C LYS A 28 -4.65 -33.71 -13.57
N GLU A 29 -3.65 -34.48 -13.99
CA GLU A 29 -2.47 -34.80 -13.19
C GLU A 29 -1.63 -33.55 -12.93
N LYS A 30 -1.43 -32.71 -13.95
CA LYS A 30 -0.66 -31.45 -13.84
C LYS A 30 -1.40 -30.42 -13.00
N GLU A 31 -2.71 -30.28 -13.20
CA GLU A 31 -3.55 -29.37 -12.42
C GLU A 31 -3.55 -29.77 -10.94
N HIS A 32 -3.67 -31.07 -10.65
CA HIS A 32 -3.59 -31.58 -9.28
C HIS A 32 -2.22 -31.34 -8.65
N ALA A 33 -1.13 -31.65 -9.36
CA ALA A 33 0.23 -31.40 -8.88
C ALA A 33 0.48 -29.91 -8.59
N ALA A 34 -0.01 -29.01 -9.45
CA ALA A 34 0.06 -27.57 -9.23
C ALA A 34 -0.72 -27.15 -7.98
N GLY A 35 -1.92 -27.70 -7.76
CA GLY A 35 -2.70 -27.45 -6.54
C GLY A 35 -1.98 -27.90 -5.26
N VAL A 36 -1.35 -29.08 -5.28
CA VAL A 36 -0.54 -29.58 -4.16
C VAL A 36 0.65 -28.65 -3.90
N PHE A 37 1.36 -28.23 -4.95
CA PHE A 37 2.46 -27.29 -4.83
C PHE A 37 2.02 -25.96 -4.23
N LEU A 38 0.93 -25.36 -4.72
CA LEU A 38 0.43 -24.09 -4.21
C LEU A 38 0.07 -24.19 -2.73
N LYS A 39 -0.61 -25.27 -2.31
CA LYS A 39 -0.94 -25.51 -0.89
C LYS A 39 0.31 -25.63 -0.02
N TRP A 40 1.35 -26.32 -0.51
CA TRP A 40 2.61 -26.43 0.20
C TRP A 40 3.35 -25.08 0.26
N PHE A 41 3.41 -24.35 -0.84
CA PHE A 41 4.13 -23.08 -0.96
C PHE A 41 3.52 -21.98 -0.09
N THR A 42 2.18 -21.90 -0.02
CA THR A 42 1.46 -20.93 0.82
C THR A 42 1.27 -21.39 2.26
N SER A 43 1.67 -22.62 2.61
CA SER A 43 1.61 -23.08 4.00
C SER A 43 2.45 -22.19 4.92
N PRO A 44 2.04 -21.96 6.18
CA PRO A 44 2.66 -20.96 7.04
C PRO A 44 4.19 -21.10 7.16
N ARG A 45 4.69 -22.31 7.43
CA ARG A 45 6.13 -22.57 7.60
C ARG A 45 6.93 -22.34 6.31
N THR A 46 6.43 -22.80 5.17
CA THR A 46 7.11 -22.62 3.87
C THR A 46 7.10 -21.16 3.44
N ASN A 47 5.96 -20.50 3.63
CA ASN A 47 5.78 -19.09 3.29
C ASN A 47 6.71 -18.20 4.13
N LEU A 48 6.90 -18.48 5.43
CA LEU A 48 7.81 -17.72 6.29
C LEU A 48 9.26 -17.75 5.82
N ARG A 49 9.75 -18.92 5.40
CA ARG A 49 11.09 -19.03 4.82
C ARG A 49 11.22 -18.22 3.53
N PHE A 50 10.16 -18.16 2.71
CA PHE A 50 10.16 -17.37 1.48
C PHE A 50 10.18 -15.87 1.78
N ILE A 51 9.38 -15.38 2.73
CA ILE A 51 9.33 -13.95 3.06
C ILE A 51 10.61 -13.47 3.75
N SER A 52 11.23 -14.31 4.60
CA SER A 52 12.43 -13.95 5.35
C SER A 52 13.64 -13.70 4.45
N SER A 53 13.59 -14.14 3.19
CA SER A 53 14.65 -13.92 2.19
C SER A 53 14.26 -12.97 1.06
N THR A 54 12.99 -12.53 0.98
CA THR A 54 12.50 -11.76 -0.18
C THR A 54 11.90 -10.41 0.18
N GLY A 55 11.51 -10.18 1.45
CA GLY A 55 10.80 -8.97 1.85
C GLY A 55 9.34 -8.93 1.41
N TYR A 56 8.77 -10.05 0.96
CA TYR A 56 7.31 -10.20 0.82
C TYR A 56 6.64 -10.27 2.19
N LEU A 57 5.31 -10.11 2.21
CA LEU A 57 4.50 -10.30 3.41
C LEU A 57 3.94 -11.72 3.47
N PRO A 58 3.67 -12.26 4.68
CA PRO A 58 3.00 -13.54 4.77
C PRO A 58 1.62 -13.50 4.08
N VAL A 59 1.16 -14.66 3.61
CA VAL A 59 -0.13 -14.76 2.90
C VAL A 59 -1.22 -15.46 3.70
N THR A 60 -0.93 -15.81 4.96
CA THR A 60 -1.87 -16.47 5.88
C THR A 60 -1.89 -15.77 7.23
N GLU A 61 -3.05 -15.74 7.89
CA GLU A 61 -3.18 -15.16 9.24
C GLU A 61 -2.27 -15.85 10.26
N GLU A 62 -2.14 -17.18 10.17
CA GLU A 62 -1.27 -17.97 11.06
C GLU A 62 0.20 -17.57 10.91
N ALA A 63 0.67 -17.37 9.67
CA ALA A 63 2.04 -16.89 9.44
C ALA A 63 2.24 -15.45 9.93
N PHE A 64 1.22 -14.59 9.82
CA PHE A 64 1.24 -13.22 10.37
C PHE A 64 1.26 -13.18 11.89
N GLY A 65 0.62 -14.12 12.56
CA GLY A 65 0.47 -14.17 14.01
C GLY A 65 1.69 -14.73 14.75
N ASP A 66 1.51 -15.90 15.35
CA ASP A 66 2.47 -16.50 16.29
C ASP A 66 3.83 -16.77 15.66
N ILE A 67 3.84 -17.20 14.40
CA ILE A 67 5.07 -17.69 13.81
C ILE A 67 6.00 -16.54 13.39
N MET A 68 5.46 -15.47 12.78
CA MET A 68 6.26 -14.24 12.57
C MET A 68 6.77 -13.69 13.91
N SER A 69 5.93 -13.68 14.95
CA SER A 69 6.32 -13.14 16.26
C SER A 69 7.48 -13.90 16.90
N ARG A 70 7.61 -15.21 16.67
CA ARG A 70 8.71 -16.05 17.19
C ARG A 70 9.97 -15.96 16.34
N GLU A 71 9.82 -15.83 15.02
CA GLU A 71 10.94 -15.90 14.08
C GLU A 71 11.57 -14.53 13.77
N ILE A 72 10.86 -13.43 14.02
CA ILE A 72 11.33 -12.08 13.67
C ILE A 72 12.68 -11.72 14.28
N ASP A 73 12.94 -12.16 15.51
CA ASP A 73 14.20 -11.86 16.20
C ASP A 73 15.37 -12.69 15.65
N ASN A 74 15.08 -13.83 15.00
CA ASN A 74 16.06 -14.72 14.37
C ASN A 74 16.41 -14.33 12.93
N VAL A 75 15.65 -13.41 12.31
CA VAL A 75 15.95 -12.92 10.96
C VAL A 75 17.30 -12.18 11.00
N PRO A 76 18.30 -12.50 10.16
CA PRO A 76 19.60 -11.81 10.24
C PRO A 76 19.54 -10.38 9.67
N ASP A 77 18.65 -10.11 8.73
CA ASP A 77 18.52 -8.82 8.07
C ASP A 77 17.65 -7.84 8.87
N GLU A 78 18.27 -6.75 9.34
CA GLU A 78 17.61 -5.71 10.13
C GLU A 78 16.51 -4.93 9.38
N ASN A 79 16.61 -4.79 8.06
CA ASN A 79 15.55 -4.18 7.27
C ASN A 79 14.35 -5.13 7.16
N ILE A 80 14.58 -6.43 6.97
CA ILE A 80 13.50 -7.42 6.99
C ILE A 80 12.85 -7.47 8.37
N LYS A 81 13.61 -7.38 9.48
CA LYS A 81 13.02 -7.24 10.82
C LYS A 81 12.11 -6.02 10.93
N LYS A 82 12.59 -4.84 10.50
CA LYS A 82 11.80 -3.59 10.56
C LYS A 82 10.54 -3.69 9.69
N LEU A 83 10.63 -4.32 8.51
CA LEU A 83 9.50 -4.57 7.63
C LEU A 83 8.46 -5.46 8.32
N LEU A 84 8.86 -6.59 8.87
CA LEU A 84 7.96 -7.53 9.53
C LEU A 84 7.27 -6.89 10.75
N LYS A 85 8.01 -6.09 11.54
CA LYS A 85 7.45 -5.33 12.67
C LYS A 85 6.38 -4.35 12.20
N ALA A 86 6.68 -3.53 11.19
CA ALA A 86 5.73 -2.57 10.63
C ALA A 86 4.51 -3.27 10.03
N SER A 87 4.71 -4.39 9.34
CA SER A 87 3.64 -5.17 8.69
C SER A 87 2.70 -5.80 9.70
N ARG A 88 3.22 -6.28 10.84
CA ARG A 88 2.40 -6.76 11.96
C ARG A 88 1.55 -5.64 12.56
N THR A 89 2.14 -4.48 12.82
CA THR A 89 1.38 -3.30 13.28
C THR A 89 0.28 -2.94 12.29
N MET A 90 0.60 -2.91 10.99
CA MET A 90 -0.39 -2.63 9.96
C MET A 90 -1.50 -3.68 9.92
N GLN A 91 -1.16 -4.96 10.04
CA GLN A 91 -2.15 -6.04 10.05
C GLN A 91 -3.12 -5.96 11.24
N GLN A 92 -2.64 -5.52 12.40
CA GLN A 92 -3.45 -5.42 13.60
C GLN A 92 -4.32 -4.15 13.64
N GLU A 93 -3.85 -3.06 13.02
CA GLU A 93 -4.44 -1.74 13.22
C GLU A 93 -5.06 -1.11 11.97
N TYR A 94 -4.76 -1.62 10.77
CA TYR A 94 -5.20 -1.02 9.50
C TYR A 94 -6.26 -1.90 8.85
N GLU A 95 -7.20 -1.24 8.17
CA GLU A 95 -8.04 -1.91 7.19
C GLU A 95 -7.29 -1.98 5.86
N PHE A 96 -7.21 -3.18 5.30
CA PHE A 96 -6.62 -3.40 3.99
C PHE A 96 -7.66 -3.23 2.90
N CYS A 97 -7.44 -2.26 2.02
CA CYS A 97 -8.28 -2.03 0.85
C CYS A 97 -7.67 -2.72 -0.36
N VAL A 98 -8.45 -3.59 -1.00
CA VAL A 98 -8.11 -4.16 -2.31
C VAL A 98 -8.56 -3.17 -3.37
N ALA A 99 -7.69 -2.88 -4.33
CA ALA A 99 -8.04 -2.00 -5.44
C ALA A 99 -9.23 -2.59 -6.23
N PRO A 100 -10.23 -1.78 -6.59
CA PRO A 100 -11.33 -2.25 -7.43
C PRO A 100 -10.80 -2.75 -8.78
N LEU A 101 -11.44 -3.79 -9.31
CA LEU A 101 -11.10 -4.37 -10.61
C LEU A 101 -12.16 -3.96 -11.63
N PHE A 102 -11.82 -3.04 -12.52
CA PHE A 102 -12.62 -2.62 -13.67
C PHE A 102 -11.69 -2.13 -14.79
N ASP A 103 -12.18 -2.13 -16.03
CA ASP A 103 -11.35 -1.96 -17.23
C ASP A 103 -10.54 -0.66 -17.24
N ASP A 104 -11.12 0.43 -16.74
CA ASP A 104 -10.52 1.77 -16.79
C ASP A 104 -9.74 2.17 -15.52
N VAL A 105 -9.51 1.24 -14.58
CA VAL A 105 -8.87 1.54 -13.29
C VAL A 105 -7.47 2.13 -13.44
N ASP A 106 -6.71 1.65 -14.43
CA ASP A 106 -5.35 2.14 -14.70
C ASP A 106 -5.37 3.59 -15.18
N MET A 107 -6.32 3.94 -16.06
CA MET A 107 -6.50 5.31 -16.55
C MET A 107 -6.95 6.23 -15.42
N LEU A 108 -7.91 5.79 -14.60
CA LEU A 108 -8.38 6.54 -13.44
C LEU A 108 -7.23 6.82 -12.46
N GLN A 109 -6.42 5.80 -12.15
CA GLN A 109 -5.27 5.95 -11.26
C GLN A 109 -4.23 6.92 -11.84
N GLN A 110 -3.90 6.81 -13.13
CA GLN A 110 -2.95 7.71 -13.78
C GLN A 110 -3.44 9.16 -13.80
N HIS A 111 -4.73 9.37 -14.06
CA HIS A 111 -5.33 10.69 -14.06
C HIS A 111 -5.31 11.30 -12.66
N TYR A 112 -5.76 10.55 -11.64
CA TYR A 112 -5.70 10.97 -10.24
C TYR A 112 -4.27 11.35 -9.80
N GLU A 113 -3.30 10.48 -10.10
CA GLU A 113 -1.89 10.71 -9.72
C GLU A 113 -1.30 11.94 -10.40
N SER A 114 -1.60 12.16 -11.68
CA SER A 114 -1.13 13.31 -12.43
C SER A 114 -1.74 14.60 -11.87
N LEU A 115 -3.06 14.63 -11.71
CA LEU A 115 -3.78 15.77 -11.15
C LEU A 115 -3.25 16.10 -9.75
N LEU A 116 -3.08 15.12 -8.87
CA LEU A 116 -2.57 15.34 -7.51
C LEU A 116 -1.17 15.97 -7.51
N LYS A 117 -0.27 15.48 -8.38
CA LYS A 117 1.10 16.00 -8.50
C LYS A 117 1.12 17.42 -9.07
N GLU A 118 0.32 17.68 -10.09
CA GLU A 118 0.18 19.00 -10.71
C GLU A 118 -0.40 20.01 -9.72
N THR A 119 -1.50 19.66 -9.07
CA THR A 119 -2.13 20.48 -8.03
C THR A 119 -1.15 20.78 -6.90
N ALA A 120 -0.45 19.78 -6.36
CA ALA A 120 0.53 20.00 -5.30
C ALA A 120 1.71 20.89 -5.74
N THR A 121 2.19 20.71 -6.98
CA THR A 121 3.28 21.53 -7.54
C THR A 121 2.84 22.98 -7.70
N ARG A 122 1.65 23.21 -8.27
CA ARG A 122 1.05 24.53 -8.45
C ARG A 122 0.80 25.21 -7.10
N SER A 123 0.23 24.51 -6.12
CA SER A 123 -0.01 25.05 -4.77
C SER A 123 1.30 25.42 -4.07
N ARG A 124 2.35 24.61 -4.24
CA ARG A 124 3.67 24.94 -3.69
C ARG A 124 4.22 26.21 -4.33
N GLN A 125 4.09 26.38 -5.64
CA GLN A 125 4.54 27.60 -6.31
C GLN A 125 3.74 28.82 -5.82
N ALA A 126 2.41 28.72 -5.79
CA ALA A 126 1.54 29.80 -5.28
C ALA A 126 1.89 30.16 -3.83
N TYR A 127 2.18 29.18 -2.97
CA TYR A 127 2.65 29.42 -1.61
C TYR A 127 3.94 30.24 -1.58
N LEU A 128 4.93 29.87 -2.40
CA LEU A 128 6.20 30.61 -2.48
C LEU A 128 6.00 32.04 -2.97
N ASP A 129 5.15 32.26 -3.96
CA ASP A 129 4.85 33.59 -4.48
C ASP A 129 4.14 34.46 -3.42
N PHE A 130 3.18 33.89 -2.68
CA PHE A 130 2.53 34.61 -1.57
C PHE A 130 3.47 34.86 -0.39
N LEU A 131 4.47 34.01 -0.18
CA LEU A 131 5.43 34.17 0.91
C LEU A 131 6.31 35.42 0.74
N GLU A 132 6.44 35.96 -0.47
CA GLU A 132 7.18 37.20 -0.73
C GLU A 132 6.54 38.43 -0.05
N THR A 133 5.22 38.38 0.18
CA THR A 133 4.43 39.53 0.66
C THR A 133 3.58 39.23 1.90
N ASN A 134 3.55 37.98 2.37
CA ASN A 134 2.71 37.55 3.50
C ASN A 134 3.52 36.70 4.48
N ILE A 135 3.04 36.60 5.72
CA ILE A 135 3.59 35.63 6.67
C ILE A 135 3.25 34.20 6.24
N PRO A 136 4.01 33.17 6.68
CA PRO A 136 3.83 31.79 6.22
C PRO A 136 2.39 31.26 6.30
N ASP A 137 1.69 31.48 7.42
CA ASP A 137 0.33 30.96 7.59
C ASP A 137 -0.66 31.62 6.61
N GLU A 138 -0.55 32.93 6.39
CA GLU A 138 -1.41 33.64 5.43
C GLU A 138 -1.10 33.27 3.98
N ALA A 139 0.17 33.07 3.65
CA ALA A 139 0.58 32.58 2.34
C ALA A 139 0.04 31.17 2.08
N TYR A 140 0.06 30.31 3.09
CA TYR A 140 -0.49 28.95 3.03
C TYR A 140 -2.00 28.98 2.80
N GLU A 141 -2.76 29.70 3.64
CA GLU A 141 -4.22 29.84 3.50
C GLU A 141 -4.64 30.39 2.14
N LYS A 142 -3.87 31.33 1.57
CA LYS A 142 -4.12 31.83 0.21
C LYS A 142 -3.82 30.79 -0.86
N ALA A 143 -2.75 30.02 -0.72
CA ALA A 143 -2.32 29.03 -1.70
C ALA A 143 -3.24 27.79 -1.79
N ILE A 144 -3.97 27.47 -0.71
CA ILE A 144 -4.86 26.30 -0.65
C ILE A 144 -6.35 26.63 -0.81
N ARG A 145 -6.72 27.92 -0.83
CA ARG A 145 -8.13 28.34 -0.85
C ARG A 145 -8.85 27.83 -2.10
N GLY A 146 -9.93 27.06 -1.91
CA GLY A 146 -10.75 26.51 -2.99
C GLY A 146 -10.11 25.34 -3.75
N LEU A 147 -8.90 24.92 -3.35
CA LEU A 147 -8.12 23.93 -4.08
C LEU A 147 -8.74 22.53 -3.98
N TYR A 148 -9.33 22.20 -2.83
CA TYR A 148 -9.99 20.91 -2.64
C TYR A 148 -11.23 20.79 -3.52
N GLU A 149 -12.05 21.84 -3.59
CA GLU A 149 -13.24 21.88 -4.41
C GLU A 149 -12.88 21.78 -5.90
N GLU A 150 -11.87 22.53 -6.35
CA GLU A 150 -11.35 22.44 -7.72
C GLU A 150 -10.88 21.03 -8.04
N PHE A 151 -10.04 20.45 -7.17
CA PHE A 151 -9.53 19.09 -7.33
C PHE A 151 -10.64 18.05 -7.38
N SER A 152 -11.63 18.16 -6.50
CA SER A 152 -12.77 17.24 -6.44
C SER A 152 -13.65 17.36 -7.68
N GLN A 153 -13.86 18.57 -8.22
CA GLN A 153 -14.66 18.78 -9.42
C GLN A 153 -13.98 18.21 -10.66
N SER A 154 -12.67 18.39 -10.78
CA SER A 154 -11.88 17.81 -11.88
C SER A 154 -11.96 16.28 -11.94
N PHE A 155 -12.29 15.62 -10.82
CA PHE A 155 -12.41 14.17 -10.76
C PHE A 155 -13.84 13.66 -11.00
N SER A 156 -14.87 14.51 -10.85
CA SER A 156 -16.28 14.12 -11.01
C SER A 156 -16.76 13.97 -12.46
N GLU A 157 -15.88 14.20 -13.44
CA GLU A 157 -16.19 14.07 -14.87
C GLU A 157 -15.79 12.70 -15.47
N TYR A 158 -15.27 11.78 -14.64
CA TYR A 158 -14.94 10.40 -14.99
C TYR A 158 -15.97 9.39 -14.47
#